data_AF-A0A3N6MQP0-F1
#
_entry.id   AF-A0A3N6MQP0-F1
#
_cell.length_a   1.000
_cell.length_b   1.000
_cell.length_c   1.000
_cell.angle_alpha   90.00
_cell.angle_beta   90.00
_cell.angle_gamma   90.00
#
_symmetry.space_group_name_H-M   'P 1'
#
loop_
_entity.id
_entity.type
_entity.pdbx_description
1 polymer ?
#
loop_
_entity_poly.entity_id
_entity_poly.type
_entity_poly.pdbx_seq_one_letter_code
_entity_poly.pdbx_strand_id
1 'polypeptide(L)'
;MPDPEYDEIMVHYLADIEKQSRKRLAEASDLIAKFTALAASKGVSLNAESFEYVQTTGIVAKAKGIARTLLGPVRTERDGLLPFDEIARRFPPSSQYEGCFAGPDFILMADPCYRRGMHAVNNWAPRFIDLFWQFDSPGIEKYIALDEDRVRIDVDGLGYFEADTWYGAPFDEDIRNIKPGTVKLRPPLDLESRHVSFFFANAYCLDIKWSESDGIKSFQALEMKTEDIRIEIEGQYYFPARYLHAEFDLAANCFRHFDGAIQLFTEEEYFHRRDSDFNMTMKTAAHIKARSRKVFKINGPLKTENWVEFCCHFYTANPLTFEYFSGKYPKHVTEILERIRGRAS
;
A
#
# COMPACT_ATOMS: atom_id res chain seq x y z
N MET A 1 1.41 25.71 17.20
CA MET A 1 0.96 25.65 18.61
C MET A 1 -0.17 24.65 18.65
N PRO A 2 -0.20 23.70 19.61
CA PRO A 2 -1.35 22.81 19.79
C PRO A 2 -2.58 23.68 20.04
N ASP A 3 -3.68 23.35 19.37
CA ASP A 3 -4.96 24.00 19.57
C ASP A 3 -5.66 23.27 20.74
N PRO A 4 -5.81 23.92 21.91
CA PRO A 4 -6.34 23.25 23.10
C PRO A 4 -7.75 22.67 22.90
N GLU A 5 -8.55 23.31 22.04
CA GLU A 5 -9.88 22.83 21.68
C GLU A 5 -9.80 21.53 20.85
N TYR A 6 -8.83 21.46 19.93
CA TYR A 6 -8.56 20.25 19.16
C TYR A 6 -8.10 19.10 20.05
N ASP A 7 -7.20 19.37 21.00
CA ASP A 7 -6.68 18.34 21.92
C ASP A 7 -7.80 17.76 22.80
N GLU A 8 -8.69 18.61 23.33
CA GLU A 8 -9.87 18.17 24.08
C GLU A 8 -10.83 17.32 23.24
N ILE A 9 -11.12 17.77 22.00
CA ILE A 9 -11.97 17.00 21.05
C ILE A 9 -11.35 15.63 20.77
N MET A 10 -10.04 15.56 20.55
CA MET A 10 -9.34 14.30 20.27
C MET A 10 -9.37 13.35 21.47
N VAL A 11 -9.23 13.84 22.70
CA VAL A 11 -9.33 13.01 23.91
C VAL A 11 -10.73 12.40 24.02
N HIS A 12 -11.79 13.21 23.82
CA HIS A 12 -13.17 12.71 23.83
C HIS A 12 -13.42 11.68 22.73
N TYR A 13 -12.95 11.95 21.52
CA TYR A 13 -13.05 11.03 20.39
C TYR A 13 -12.40 9.67 20.67
N LEU A 14 -11.18 9.67 21.23
CA LEU A 14 -10.47 8.43 21.58
C LEU A 14 -11.20 7.64 22.67
N ALA A 15 -11.74 8.33 23.69
CA ALA A 15 -12.53 7.69 24.74
C ALA A 15 -13.82 7.06 24.19
N ASP A 16 -14.49 7.73 23.25
CA ASP A 16 -15.69 7.20 22.60
C ASP A 16 -15.39 5.99 21.72
N ILE A 17 -14.27 6.00 20.98
CA ILE A 17 -13.80 4.83 20.22
C ILE A 17 -13.55 3.65 21.17
N GLU A 18 -12.86 3.87 22.29
CA GLU A 18 -12.55 2.80 23.24
C GLU A 18 -13.84 2.21 23.83
N LYS A 19 -14.78 3.08 24.23
CA LYS A 19 -16.10 2.67 24.73
C LYS A 19 -16.87 1.86 23.69
N GLN A 20 -16.88 2.30 22.44
CA GLN A 20 -17.52 1.58 21.34
C GLN A 20 -16.86 0.23 21.12
N SER A 21 -15.52 0.18 21.13
CA SER A 21 -14.75 -1.06 20.95
C SER A 21 -15.09 -2.09 22.03
N ARG A 22 -15.08 -1.69 23.31
CA ARG A 22 -15.48 -2.55 24.43
C ARG A 22 -16.91 -3.08 24.28
N LYS A 23 -17.85 -2.21 23.88
CA LYS A 23 -19.24 -2.60 23.64
C LYS A 23 -19.35 -3.64 22.52
N ARG A 24 -18.70 -3.39 21.38
CA ARG A 24 -18.73 -4.31 20.22
C ARG A 24 -18.11 -5.66 20.52
N LEU A 25 -16.99 -5.69 21.26
CA LEU A 25 -16.37 -6.94 21.70
C LEU A 25 -17.26 -7.72 22.66
N ALA A 26 -17.96 -7.04 23.58
CA ALA A 26 -18.93 -7.67 24.47
C ALA A 26 -20.12 -8.26 23.72
N GLU A 27 -20.66 -7.55 22.72
CA GLU A 27 -21.72 -8.04 21.83
C GLU A 27 -21.28 -9.26 21.00
N ALA A 28 -19.97 -9.37 20.71
CA ALA A 28 -19.38 -10.44 19.91
C ALA A 28 -18.80 -11.60 20.74
N SER A 29 -19.15 -11.74 22.03
CA SER A 29 -18.54 -12.73 22.93
C SER A 29 -18.63 -14.17 22.42
N ASP A 30 -19.78 -14.57 21.88
CA ASP A 30 -20.01 -15.92 21.37
C ASP A 30 -19.19 -16.19 20.12
N LEU A 31 -19.04 -15.18 19.25
CA LEU A 31 -18.19 -15.25 18.06
C LEU A 31 -16.72 -15.40 18.45
N ILE A 32 -16.25 -14.58 19.40
CA ILE A 32 -14.89 -14.62 19.93
C ILE A 32 -14.59 -16.00 20.54
N ALA A 33 -15.51 -16.55 21.34
CA ALA A 33 -15.36 -17.87 21.94
C ALA A 33 -15.26 -18.99 20.89
N LYS A 34 -16.15 -18.97 19.88
CA LYS A 34 -16.13 -19.93 18.76
C LYS A 34 -14.81 -19.85 17.99
N PHE A 35 -14.39 -18.64 17.63
CA PHE A 35 -13.14 -18.43 16.90
C PHE A 35 -11.90 -18.82 17.72
N THR A 36 -11.91 -18.55 19.03
CA THR A 36 -10.82 -18.96 19.94
C THR A 36 -10.66 -20.49 19.94
N ALA A 37 -11.76 -21.25 19.97
CA ALA A 37 -11.72 -22.70 19.88
C ALA A 37 -11.17 -23.19 18.52
N LEU A 38 -11.59 -22.55 17.42
CA LEU A 38 -11.07 -22.82 16.08
C LEU A 38 -9.57 -22.56 16.00
N ALA A 39 -9.11 -21.40 16.48
CA ALA A 39 -7.70 -21.01 16.50
C ALA A 39 -6.86 -22.00 17.33
N ALA A 40 -7.35 -22.38 18.51
CA ALA A 40 -6.69 -23.37 19.37
C ALA A 40 -6.57 -24.75 18.70
N SER A 41 -7.60 -25.17 17.94
CA SER A 41 -7.54 -26.43 17.18
C SER A 41 -6.44 -26.46 16.11
N LYS A 42 -5.98 -25.27 15.68
CA LYS A 42 -4.87 -25.07 14.73
C LYS A 42 -3.57 -24.63 15.40
N GLY A 43 -3.50 -24.66 16.73
CA GLY A 43 -2.29 -24.36 17.50
C GLY A 43 -2.05 -22.87 17.78
N VAL A 44 -3.06 -22.01 17.61
CA VAL A 44 -2.97 -20.58 17.95
C VAL A 44 -3.70 -20.32 19.27
N SER A 45 -2.97 -19.84 20.27
CA SER A 45 -3.54 -19.44 21.56
C SER A 45 -3.94 -17.96 21.54
N LEU A 46 -5.21 -17.68 21.81
CA LEU A 46 -5.76 -16.32 21.88
C LEU A 46 -6.32 -16.04 23.27
N ASN A 47 -6.16 -14.81 23.73
CA ASN A 47 -6.73 -14.31 24.98
C ASN A 47 -7.59 -13.05 24.71
N ALA A 48 -8.14 -12.43 25.75
CA ALA A 48 -8.98 -11.25 25.59
C ALA A 48 -8.28 -10.06 24.90
N GLU A 49 -6.97 -9.90 25.09
CA GLU A 49 -6.15 -8.83 24.47
C GLU A 49 -5.82 -9.12 23.00
N SER A 50 -6.03 -10.37 22.56
CA SER A 50 -5.88 -10.76 21.16
C SER A 50 -7.02 -10.24 20.28
N PHE A 51 -8.07 -9.64 20.83
CA PHE A 51 -9.21 -9.16 20.06
C PHE A 51 -9.33 -7.65 20.15
N GLU A 52 -9.65 -7.03 19.02
CA GLU A 52 -9.96 -5.61 18.93
C GLU A 52 -11.14 -5.38 17.98
N TYR A 53 -11.89 -4.31 18.22
CA TYR A 53 -12.82 -3.79 17.23
C TYR A 53 -12.18 -2.60 16.53
N VAL A 54 -12.12 -2.67 15.20
CA VAL A 54 -11.64 -1.59 14.34
C VAL A 54 -12.81 -1.14 13.49
N GLN A 55 -13.22 0.12 13.61
CA GLN A 55 -14.43 0.64 12.95
C GLN A 55 -14.49 0.38 11.44
N THR A 56 -13.35 0.46 10.75
CA THR A 56 -13.24 0.25 9.29
C THR A 56 -13.17 -1.22 8.89
N THR A 57 -12.86 -2.11 9.83
CA THR A 57 -12.54 -3.52 9.53
C THR A 57 -13.54 -4.49 10.18
N GLY A 58 -13.98 -4.27 11.42
CA GLY A 58 -14.84 -5.18 12.17
C GLY A 58 -14.16 -5.72 13.44
N ILE A 59 -14.50 -6.95 13.80
CA ILE A 59 -13.89 -7.66 14.93
C ILE A 59 -12.66 -8.40 14.42
N VAL A 60 -11.49 -8.04 14.93
CA VAL A 60 -10.19 -8.53 14.47
C VAL A 60 -9.53 -9.35 15.57
N ALA A 61 -9.04 -10.53 15.20
CA ALA A 61 -8.17 -11.35 16.03
C ALA A 61 -6.71 -11.12 15.64
N LYS A 62 -5.83 -10.97 16.63
CA LYS A 62 -4.42 -10.65 16.49
C LYS A 62 -3.55 -11.71 17.17
N ALA A 63 -2.64 -12.29 16.41
CA ALA A 63 -1.53 -13.08 16.93
C ALA A 63 -0.47 -13.23 15.83
N LYS A 64 0.80 -13.30 16.22
CA LYS A 64 1.90 -13.41 15.26
C LYS A 64 1.71 -14.61 14.33
N GLY A 65 1.63 -14.37 13.02
CA GLY A 65 1.44 -15.41 12.00
C GLY A 65 0.09 -16.11 12.02
N ILE A 66 -0.95 -15.54 12.67
CA ILE A 66 -2.28 -16.14 12.74
C ILE A 66 -2.86 -16.44 11.36
N ALA A 67 -2.75 -15.53 10.40
CA ALA A 67 -3.35 -15.70 9.08
C ALA A 67 -2.72 -16.89 8.34
N ARG A 68 -1.38 -17.01 8.37
CA ARG A 68 -0.66 -18.14 7.77
C ARG A 68 -1.01 -19.46 8.45
N THR A 69 -1.05 -19.47 9.78
CA THR A 69 -1.36 -20.67 10.55
C THR A 69 -2.78 -21.17 10.23
N LEU A 70 -3.75 -20.26 10.14
CA LEU A 70 -5.14 -20.60 9.84
C LEU A 70 -5.38 -20.98 8.37
N LEU A 71 -4.70 -20.32 7.43
CA LEU A 71 -4.73 -20.62 5.99
C LEU A 71 -4.14 -22.02 5.69
N GLY A 72 -3.22 -22.48 6.54
CA GLY A 72 -2.53 -23.75 6.39
C GLY A 72 -1.40 -23.67 5.35
N PRO A 73 -0.80 -24.82 4.97
CA PRO A 73 0.36 -24.83 4.09
C PRO A 73 -0.01 -24.29 2.71
N VAL A 74 0.69 -23.24 2.30
CA VAL A 74 0.64 -22.63 0.96
C VAL A 74 2.08 -22.45 0.49
N ARG A 75 2.33 -22.69 -0.80
CA ARG A 75 3.67 -22.48 -1.34
C ARG A 75 4.03 -21.00 -1.20
N THR A 76 5.03 -20.71 -0.36
CA THR A 76 5.52 -19.35 -0.16
C THR A 76 6.73 -19.13 -1.06
N GLU A 77 6.73 -18.01 -1.78
CA GLU A 77 7.88 -17.61 -2.57
C GLU A 77 8.97 -16.99 -1.67
N ARG A 78 10.22 -16.93 -2.14
CA ARG A 78 11.35 -16.42 -1.34
C ARG A 78 11.16 -15.00 -0.83
N ASP A 79 10.32 -14.21 -1.51
CA ASP A 79 9.98 -12.84 -1.17
C ASP A 79 8.81 -12.72 -0.17
N GLY A 80 8.33 -13.84 0.38
CA GLY A 80 7.25 -13.89 1.36
C GLY A 80 5.85 -13.78 0.75
N LEU A 81 5.74 -13.50 -0.55
CA LEU A 81 4.45 -13.40 -1.23
C LEU A 81 3.81 -14.78 -1.41
N LEU A 82 2.49 -14.78 -1.45
CA LEU A 82 1.66 -15.96 -1.67
C LEU A 82 1.01 -15.91 -3.06
N PRO A 83 0.92 -17.03 -3.79
CA PRO A 83 0.19 -17.09 -5.05
C PRO A 83 -1.29 -16.74 -4.85
N PHE A 84 -1.76 -15.72 -5.57
CA PHE A 84 -3.13 -15.20 -5.45
C PHE A 84 -4.17 -16.30 -5.68
N ASP A 85 -4.02 -17.08 -6.75
CA ASP A 85 -4.97 -18.13 -7.13
C ASP A 85 -4.99 -19.31 -6.15
N GLU A 86 -3.91 -19.54 -5.41
CA GLU A 86 -3.91 -20.57 -4.37
C GLU A 86 -4.71 -20.12 -3.14
N ILE A 87 -4.61 -18.84 -2.77
CA ILE A 87 -5.44 -18.26 -1.71
C ILE A 87 -6.90 -18.24 -2.17
N ALA A 88 -7.17 -17.67 -3.35
CA ALA A 88 -8.52 -17.48 -3.91
C ALA A 88 -9.32 -18.78 -4.03
N ARG A 89 -8.65 -19.92 -4.28
CA ARG A 89 -9.30 -21.25 -4.29
C ARG A 89 -9.80 -21.72 -2.93
N ARG A 90 -9.15 -21.30 -1.85
CA ARG A 90 -9.51 -21.68 -0.47
C ARG A 90 -10.41 -20.64 0.20
N PHE A 91 -10.12 -19.38 -0.05
CA PHE A 91 -10.84 -18.20 0.43
C PHE A 91 -11.11 -17.33 -0.80
N PRO A 92 -12.30 -17.38 -1.40
CA PRO A 92 -12.61 -16.53 -2.55
C PRO A 92 -12.50 -15.05 -2.20
N PRO A 93 -12.06 -14.19 -3.15
CA PRO A 93 -12.18 -12.75 -3.03
C PRO A 93 -13.57 -12.32 -2.56
N SER A 94 -13.64 -11.48 -1.53
CA SER A 94 -14.92 -10.94 -1.07
C SER A 94 -15.47 -9.94 -2.08
N SER A 95 -16.75 -10.06 -2.43
CA SER A 95 -17.46 -9.05 -3.22
C SER A 95 -17.95 -7.87 -2.35
N GLN A 96 -17.92 -8.01 -1.02
CA GLN A 96 -18.43 -7.03 -0.07
C GLN A 96 -17.31 -6.25 0.64
N TYR A 97 -16.11 -6.81 0.70
CA TYR A 97 -14.98 -6.25 1.44
C TYR A 97 -13.76 -6.16 0.53
N GLU A 98 -13.39 -4.93 0.18
CA GLU A 98 -12.18 -4.65 -0.59
C GLU A 98 -10.95 -5.23 0.09
N GLY A 99 -10.01 -5.75 -0.70
CA GLY A 99 -8.75 -6.32 -0.19
C GLY A 99 -8.89 -7.52 0.75
N CYS A 100 -10.05 -8.19 0.75
CA CYS A 100 -10.32 -9.31 1.64
C CYS A 100 -10.61 -10.61 0.85
N PHE A 101 -10.27 -11.74 1.46
CA PHE A 101 -10.70 -13.06 1.03
C PHE A 101 -11.66 -13.64 2.08
N ALA A 102 -12.89 -13.94 1.66
CA ALA A 102 -13.94 -14.40 2.55
C ALA A 102 -13.85 -15.91 2.78
N GLY A 103 -13.63 -16.32 4.03
CA GLY A 103 -13.76 -17.70 4.47
C GLY A 103 -15.03 -17.90 5.29
N PRO A 104 -15.35 -19.16 5.63
CA PRO A 104 -16.55 -19.48 6.39
C PRO A 104 -16.50 -18.98 7.84
N ASP A 105 -15.34 -19.07 8.49
CA ASP A 105 -15.19 -18.74 9.91
C ASP A 105 -14.40 -17.44 10.16
N PHE A 106 -13.66 -16.98 9.15
CA PHE A 106 -12.83 -15.78 9.21
C PHE A 106 -12.50 -15.25 7.82
N ILE A 107 -12.04 -14.01 7.78
CA ILE A 107 -11.65 -13.28 6.60
C ILE A 107 -10.14 -13.01 6.67
N LEU A 108 -9.44 -13.40 5.60
CA LEU A 108 -8.06 -13.01 5.36
C LEU A 108 -8.04 -11.62 4.73
N MET A 109 -7.07 -10.82 5.11
CA MET A 109 -6.90 -9.46 4.61
C MET A 109 -5.58 -9.33 3.85
N ALA A 110 -5.56 -8.50 2.81
CA ALA A 110 -4.33 -8.06 2.18
C ALA A 110 -3.43 -7.33 3.20
N ASP A 111 -2.17 -7.10 2.86
CA ASP A 111 -1.24 -6.45 3.77
C ASP A 111 -1.62 -4.99 4.13
N PRO A 112 -1.49 -4.52 5.38
CA PRO A 112 -1.83 -3.14 5.77
C PRO A 112 -1.14 -2.04 4.96
N CYS A 113 -0.03 -2.32 4.29
CA CYS A 113 0.65 -1.37 3.41
C CYS A 113 -0.22 -0.87 2.25
N TYR A 114 -1.28 -1.59 1.88
CA TYR A 114 -2.26 -1.14 0.88
C TYR A 114 -3.23 -0.09 1.41
N ARG A 115 -3.38 0.02 2.73
CA ARG A 115 -4.32 0.97 3.35
C ARG A 115 -3.81 2.40 3.23
N ARG A 116 -4.72 3.36 3.36
CA ARG A 116 -4.37 4.79 3.42
C ARG A 116 -3.34 5.05 4.51
N GLY A 117 -2.23 5.70 4.16
CA GLY A 117 -1.11 5.95 5.08
C GLY A 117 -0.39 4.69 5.57
N MET A 118 -0.66 3.51 4.99
CA MET A 118 -0.09 2.22 5.40
C MET A 118 -0.45 1.83 6.85
N HIS A 119 -1.52 2.42 7.39
CA HIS A 119 -1.97 2.16 8.75
C HIS A 119 -3.05 1.09 8.81
N ALA A 120 -2.86 0.18 9.76
CA ALA A 120 -3.67 -0.98 10.05
C ALA A 120 -5.15 -0.72 10.39
N VAL A 121 -5.51 0.52 10.75
CA VAL A 121 -6.87 0.93 11.11
C VAL A 121 -7.62 1.66 9.99
N ASN A 122 -6.92 2.01 8.91
CA ASN A 122 -7.51 2.74 7.79
C ASN A 122 -8.12 1.79 6.76
N ASN A 123 -8.90 2.34 5.82
CA ASN A 123 -9.50 1.59 4.73
C ASN A 123 -8.50 1.31 3.58
N TRP A 124 -8.86 0.36 2.72
CA TRP A 124 -8.12 -0.10 1.53
C TRP A 124 -8.15 0.87 0.36
N ALA A 125 -8.88 1.97 0.50
CA ALA A 125 -8.91 2.98 -0.51
C ALA A 125 -7.58 3.74 -0.57
N PRO A 126 -7.10 4.02 -1.79
CA PRO A 126 -7.84 3.87 -3.05
C PRO A 126 -7.42 2.66 -3.90
N ARG A 127 -8.41 1.82 -4.24
CA ARG A 127 -8.62 0.86 -5.36
C ARG A 127 -7.49 0.00 -5.93
N PHE A 128 -6.22 0.16 -5.56
CA PHE A 128 -5.13 -0.69 -6.08
C PHE A 128 -5.45 -2.17 -5.86
N ILE A 129 -5.91 -2.52 -4.65
CA ILE A 129 -6.17 -3.91 -4.29
C ILE A 129 -7.36 -4.48 -5.07
N ASP A 130 -8.39 -3.67 -5.35
CA ASP A 130 -9.56 -4.12 -6.11
C ASP A 130 -9.23 -4.33 -7.57
N LEU A 131 -8.47 -3.41 -8.17
CA LEU A 131 -7.94 -3.57 -9.52
C LEU A 131 -7.07 -4.82 -9.60
N PHE A 132 -6.19 -5.04 -8.62
CA PHE A 132 -5.34 -6.21 -8.56
C PHE A 132 -6.13 -7.51 -8.41
N TRP A 133 -7.22 -7.52 -7.62
CA TRP A 133 -8.14 -8.66 -7.48
C TRP A 133 -8.83 -8.99 -8.80
N GLN A 134 -9.43 -7.98 -9.44
CA GLN A 134 -10.25 -8.12 -10.63
C GLN A 134 -9.42 -8.36 -11.90
N PHE A 135 -8.13 -7.99 -11.87
CA PHE A 135 -7.26 -8.17 -13.01
C PHE A 135 -7.02 -9.65 -13.30
N ASP A 136 -7.43 -10.08 -14.49
CA ASP A 136 -7.17 -11.41 -15.02
C ASP A 136 -6.77 -11.30 -16.48
N SER A 137 -5.73 -12.03 -16.87
CA SER A 137 -5.22 -12.04 -18.23
C SER A 137 -4.43 -13.32 -18.49
N PRO A 138 -4.55 -13.94 -19.67
CA PRO A 138 -3.83 -15.17 -19.99
C PRO A 138 -2.31 -15.06 -19.77
N GLY A 139 -1.74 -16.04 -19.09
CA GLY A 139 -0.29 -16.12 -18.84
C GLY A 139 0.22 -15.21 -17.73
N ILE A 140 -0.66 -14.49 -17.02
CA ILE A 140 -0.29 -13.71 -15.84
C ILE A 140 -0.37 -14.56 -14.58
N GLU A 141 0.65 -14.44 -13.72
CA GLU A 141 0.67 -14.98 -12.37
C GLU A 141 0.74 -13.84 -11.35
N LYS A 142 -0.22 -13.81 -10.42
CA LYS A 142 -0.32 -12.80 -9.37
C LYS A 142 0.12 -13.36 -8.02
N TYR A 143 0.85 -12.54 -7.27
CA TYR A 143 1.26 -12.84 -5.91
C TYR A 143 1.01 -11.63 -5.01
N ILE A 144 0.61 -11.89 -3.76
CA ILE A 144 0.20 -10.85 -2.83
C ILE A 144 0.71 -11.16 -1.41
N ALA A 145 0.99 -10.11 -0.65
CA ALA A 145 1.22 -10.16 0.78
C ALA A 145 -0.12 -10.09 1.53
N LEU A 146 -0.26 -10.91 2.56
CA LEU A 146 -1.38 -10.86 3.49
C LEU A 146 -1.00 -10.12 4.76
N ASP A 147 -1.99 -9.63 5.48
CA ASP A 147 -1.84 -9.29 6.89
C ASP A 147 -1.60 -10.58 7.68
N GLU A 148 -0.34 -10.86 7.99
CA GLU A 148 0.04 -12.16 8.57
C GLU A 148 -0.40 -12.29 10.03
N ASP A 149 -0.55 -11.16 10.72
CA ASP A 149 -0.72 -11.11 12.16
C ASP A 149 -2.17 -10.81 12.57
N ARG A 150 -3.07 -10.61 11.60
CA ARG A 150 -4.48 -10.28 11.85
C ARG A 150 -5.42 -10.98 10.89
N VAL A 151 -6.57 -11.40 11.42
CA VAL A 151 -7.73 -11.85 10.63
C VAL A 151 -9.00 -11.22 11.18
N ARG A 152 -9.98 -10.98 10.30
CA ARG A 152 -11.30 -10.53 10.71
C ARG A 152 -12.19 -11.75 10.97
N ILE A 153 -13.01 -11.72 12.04
CA ILE A 153 -13.80 -12.90 12.46
C ILE A 153 -15.31 -12.70 12.30
N ASP A 154 -15.80 -11.47 12.21
CA ASP A 154 -17.20 -11.15 11.94
C ASP A 154 -17.48 -11.22 10.43
N VAL A 155 -17.55 -12.44 9.90
CA VAL A 155 -17.74 -12.70 8.46
C VAL A 155 -19.00 -12.01 7.89
N ASP A 156 -20.10 -12.06 8.65
CA ASP A 156 -21.39 -11.42 8.33
C ASP A 156 -21.50 -9.98 8.86
N GLY A 157 -20.41 -9.40 9.34
CA GLY A 157 -20.39 -8.05 9.88
C GLY A 157 -20.67 -6.98 8.84
N LEU A 158 -20.78 -5.72 9.26
CA LEU A 158 -20.89 -4.62 8.29
C LEU A 158 -19.53 -4.34 7.65
N GLY A 159 -19.56 -3.99 6.37
CA GLY A 159 -18.39 -3.49 5.64
C GLY A 159 -18.35 -1.96 5.66
N TYR A 160 -17.15 -1.41 5.58
CA TYR A 160 -16.96 0.01 5.32
C TYR A 160 -16.65 0.20 3.83
N PHE A 161 -17.36 1.12 3.18
CA PHE A 161 -17.19 1.41 1.76
C PHE A 161 -16.81 2.88 1.57
N GLU A 162 -15.69 3.14 0.90
CA GLU A 162 -15.28 4.47 0.48
C GLU A 162 -15.41 4.57 -1.04
N ALA A 163 -16.29 5.46 -1.52
CA ALA A 163 -16.44 5.72 -2.96
C ALA A 163 -15.34 6.65 -3.53
N ASP A 164 -14.22 6.81 -2.80
CA ASP A 164 -13.07 7.59 -3.24
C ASP A 164 -12.38 6.83 -4.39
N THR A 165 -12.44 7.39 -5.59
CA THR A 165 -11.76 6.82 -6.75
C THR A 165 -10.64 7.74 -7.23
N TRP A 166 -9.63 7.09 -7.77
CA TRP A 166 -8.54 7.70 -8.53
C TRP A 166 -8.55 7.09 -9.93
N TYR A 167 -7.96 7.76 -10.89
CA TYR A 167 -7.85 7.27 -12.26
C TYR A 167 -6.38 7.13 -12.64
N GLY A 168 -6.07 6.29 -13.63
CA GLY A 168 -4.75 6.26 -14.24
C GLY A 168 -4.47 7.51 -15.08
N ALA A 169 -3.20 7.86 -15.24
CA ALA A 169 -2.78 8.83 -16.23
C ALA A 169 -2.90 8.23 -17.64
N PRO A 170 -3.31 9.01 -18.66
CA PRO A 170 -3.08 8.58 -20.03
C PRO A 170 -1.56 8.47 -20.26
N PHE A 171 -1.14 7.42 -20.93
CA PHE A 171 0.23 7.20 -21.32
C PHE A 171 0.26 6.52 -22.68
N ASP A 172 0.82 7.21 -23.66
CA ASP A 172 0.89 6.77 -25.06
C ASP A 172 2.33 6.56 -25.55
N GLU A 173 3.32 6.70 -24.66
CA GLU A 173 4.71 6.48 -25.05
C GLU A 173 5.00 4.99 -25.30
N ASP A 174 5.72 4.75 -26.39
CA ASP A 174 6.32 3.47 -26.68
C ASP A 174 7.53 3.26 -25.76
N ILE A 175 7.41 2.32 -24.81
CA ILE A 175 8.46 1.98 -23.83
C ILE A 175 9.82 1.74 -24.51
N ARG A 176 9.84 1.22 -25.74
CA ARG A 176 11.07 0.96 -26.51
C ARG A 176 11.88 2.24 -26.77
N ASN A 177 11.19 3.39 -26.87
CA ASN A 177 11.79 4.69 -27.15
C ASN A 177 12.21 5.46 -25.88
N ILE A 178 11.80 5.00 -24.69
CA ILE A 178 12.20 5.64 -23.43
C ILE A 178 13.70 5.45 -23.24
N LYS A 179 14.42 6.56 -23.11
CA LYS A 179 15.87 6.54 -22.92
C LYS A 179 16.23 6.17 -21.48
N PRO A 180 17.31 5.39 -21.26
CA PRO A 180 17.86 5.20 -19.93
C PRO A 180 18.20 6.54 -19.27
N GLY A 181 17.95 6.64 -17.98
CA GLY A 181 18.13 7.88 -17.24
C GLY A 181 17.35 7.90 -15.93
N THR A 182 17.50 9.01 -15.20
CA THR A 182 16.81 9.24 -13.94
C THR A 182 16.00 10.52 -14.00
N VAL A 183 14.81 10.50 -13.42
CA VAL A 183 13.92 11.65 -13.27
C VAL A 183 13.53 11.73 -11.80
N LYS A 184 13.68 12.90 -11.19
CA LYS A 184 13.26 13.14 -9.81
C LYS A 184 12.28 14.30 -9.78
N LEU A 185 11.02 14.00 -9.51
CA LEU A 185 9.94 14.97 -9.40
C LEU A 185 9.70 15.32 -7.94
N ARG A 186 9.35 16.58 -7.67
CA ARG A 186 9.01 17.09 -6.35
C ARG A 186 7.76 17.97 -6.45
N PRO A 187 6.94 18.06 -5.39
CA PRO A 187 5.93 19.10 -5.34
C PRO A 187 6.57 20.49 -5.49
N PRO A 188 5.82 21.48 -6.00
CA PRO A 188 6.33 22.83 -6.13
C PRO A 188 6.84 23.40 -4.78
N LEU A 189 8.04 23.98 -4.79
CA LEU A 189 8.73 24.46 -3.59
C LEU A 189 8.02 25.64 -2.90
N ASP A 190 7.13 26.33 -3.61
CA ASP A 190 6.33 27.43 -3.11
C ASP A 190 5.14 26.97 -2.23
N LEU A 191 4.87 25.67 -2.15
CA LEU A 191 3.77 25.14 -1.38
C LEU A 191 4.12 24.95 0.10
N GLU A 192 3.28 25.48 0.98
CA GLU A 192 3.27 25.14 2.40
C GLU A 192 3.02 23.64 2.63
N SER A 193 3.54 23.09 3.75
CA SER A 193 3.43 21.67 4.08
C SER A 193 1.99 21.15 4.09
N ARG A 194 1.02 21.96 4.51
CA ARG A 194 -0.40 21.57 4.46
C ARG A 194 -0.89 21.32 3.04
N HIS A 195 -0.43 22.10 2.05
CA HIS A 195 -0.82 21.90 0.65
C HIS A 195 -0.17 20.65 0.07
N VAL A 196 1.09 20.37 0.43
CA VAL A 196 1.76 19.10 0.08
C VAL A 196 1.02 17.91 0.68
N SER A 197 0.58 18.04 1.93
CA SER A 197 -0.21 17.01 2.61
C SER A 197 -1.52 16.72 1.89
N PHE A 198 -2.32 17.77 1.61
CA PHE A 198 -3.65 17.62 1.01
C PHE A 198 -3.62 17.24 -0.47
N PHE A 199 -2.71 17.80 -1.27
CA PHE A 199 -2.76 17.67 -2.74
C PHE A 199 -1.70 16.74 -3.31
N PHE A 200 -0.67 16.38 -2.54
CA PHE A 200 0.39 15.47 -2.95
C PHE A 200 0.52 14.26 -2.03
N ALA A 201 -0.46 14.03 -1.13
CA ALA A 201 -0.48 12.90 -0.20
C ALA A 201 0.83 12.74 0.56
N ASN A 202 1.38 13.84 1.05
CA ASN A 202 2.66 13.89 1.76
C ASN A 202 3.85 13.36 0.93
N ALA A 203 3.79 13.40 -0.40
CA ALA A 203 4.92 13.02 -1.25
C ALA A 203 6.04 14.07 -1.13
N TYR A 204 7.22 13.64 -0.71
CA TYR A 204 8.42 14.45 -0.73
C TYR A 204 9.04 14.48 -2.13
N CYS A 205 9.19 13.30 -2.75
CA CYS A 205 9.60 13.18 -4.14
C CYS A 205 9.13 11.87 -4.76
N LEU A 206 9.09 11.84 -6.09
CA LEU A 206 8.99 10.63 -6.91
C LEU A 206 10.27 10.51 -7.73
N ASP A 207 11.11 9.54 -7.38
CA ASP A 207 12.38 9.25 -8.07
C ASP A 207 12.15 8.07 -9.01
N ILE A 208 12.53 8.20 -10.27
CA ILE A 208 12.28 7.23 -11.33
C ILE A 208 13.57 6.98 -12.08
N LYS A 209 13.81 5.72 -12.43
CA LYS A 209 14.96 5.30 -13.22
C LYS A 209 14.55 4.31 -14.29
N TRP A 210 15.03 4.57 -15.51
CA TRP A 210 15.09 3.58 -16.56
C TRP A 210 16.52 3.14 -16.78
N SER A 211 16.71 1.84 -16.94
CA SER A 211 17.96 1.22 -17.37
C SER A 211 17.67 0.17 -18.43
N GLU A 212 18.67 -0.19 -19.21
CA GLU A 212 18.53 -1.18 -20.27
C GLU A 212 19.75 -2.10 -20.29
N SER A 213 19.50 -3.41 -20.32
CA SER A 213 20.52 -4.45 -20.47
C SER A 213 19.91 -5.65 -21.19
N ASP A 214 20.64 -6.25 -22.11
CA ASP A 214 20.29 -7.54 -22.74
C ASP A 214 18.87 -7.59 -23.33
N GLY A 215 18.43 -6.49 -23.95
CA GLY A 215 17.10 -6.40 -24.56
C GLY A 215 15.95 -6.20 -23.56
N ILE A 216 16.26 -5.97 -22.28
CA ILE A 216 15.29 -5.71 -21.21
C ILE A 216 15.45 -4.27 -20.72
N LYS A 217 14.36 -3.51 -20.71
CA LYS A 217 14.31 -2.21 -20.03
C LYS A 217 13.78 -2.40 -18.61
N SER A 218 14.55 -2.01 -17.61
CA SER A 218 14.15 -2.03 -16.20
C SER A 218 13.70 -0.63 -15.77
N PHE A 219 12.46 -0.56 -15.27
CA PHE A 219 11.85 0.59 -14.64
C PHE A 219 11.94 0.44 -13.13
N GLN A 220 12.36 1.49 -12.44
CA GLN A 220 12.31 1.59 -11.00
C GLN A 220 11.68 2.92 -10.60
N ALA A 221 10.79 2.92 -9.63
CA ALA A 221 10.23 4.13 -9.06
C ALA A 221 10.21 4.07 -7.53
N LEU A 222 10.48 5.18 -6.87
CA LEU A 222 10.43 5.33 -5.41
C LEU A 222 9.70 6.62 -5.06
N GLU A 223 8.53 6.48 -4.44
CA GLU A 223 7.83 7.59 -3.79
C GLU A 223 8.29 7.65 -2.34
N MET A 224 8.99 8.74 -1.99
CA MET A 224 9.32 9.04 -0.60
C MET A 224 8.27 9.98 -0.04
N LYS A 225 7.82 9.70 1.19
CA LYS A 225 6.93 10.59 1.93
C LYS A 225 7.73 11.65 2.70
N THR A 226 7.05 12.70 3.14
CA THR A 226 7.62 13.72 4.04
C THR A 226 7.87 13.15 5.44
N GLU A 227 8.66 13.86 6.26
CA GLU A 227 9.18 13.37 7.55
C GLU A 227 8.14 13.19 8.68
N ASP A 228 6.93 13.70 8.44
CA ASP A 228 5.74 13.51 9.28
C ASP A 228 5.12 12.12 9.11
N ILE A 229 5.41 11.42 8.02
CA ILE A 229 4.91 10.06 7.77
C ILE A 229 5.90 9.04 8.31
N ARG A 230 5.48 8.34 9.36
CA ARG A 230 6.26 7.27 10.01
C ARG A 230 5.35 6.09 10.31
N ILE A 231 5.91 4.89 10.22
CA ILE A 231 5.24 3.68 10.67
C ILE A 231 6.08 2.97 11.72
N GLU A 232 5.41 2.38 12.70
CA GLU A 232 6.04 1.60 13.76
C GLU A 232 6.00 0.11 13.39
N ILE A 233 7.17 -0.53 13.43
CA ILE A 233 7.32 -1.97 13.23
C ILE A 233 8.20 -2.49 14.36
N GLU A 234 7.67 -3.43 15.14
CA GLU A 234 8.41 -4.10 16.22
C GLU A 234 9.02 -3.12 17.25
N GLY A 235 8.32 -2.01 17.54
CA GLY A 235 8.77 -0.99 18.49
C GLY A 235 9.71 0.07 17.92
N GLN A 236 10.01 0.04 16.62
CA GLN A 236 10.88 1.00 15.95
C GLN A 236 10.13 1.76 14.85
N TYR A 237 10.37 3.07 14.78
CA TYR A 237 9.82 3.94 13.74
C TYR A 237 10.69 3.92 12.48
N TYR A 238 10.02 3.84 11.33
CA TYR A 238 10.61 3.91 10.01
C TYR A 238 9.88 4.94 9.15
N PHE A 239 10.61 5.51 8.19
CA PHE A 239 10.06 6.33 7.12
C PHE A 239 9.74 5.40 5.94
N PRO A 240 8.46 5.18 5.63
CA PRO A 240 8.08 4.30 4.54
C PRO A 240 8.21 5.00 3.18
N ALA A 241 8.64 4.25 2.18
CA ALA A 241 8.60 4.66 0.79
C ALA A 241 8.00 3.56 -0.08
N ARG A 242 7.15 3.94 -1.04
CA ARG A 242 6.56 3.01 -1.99
C ARG A 242 7.51 2.81 -3.16
N TYR A 243 7.92 1.58 -3.39
CA TYR A 243 8.85 1.21 -4.45
C TYR A 243 8.16 0.32 -5.48
N LEU A 244 8.37 0.61 -6.76
CA LEU A 244 7.96 -0.23 -7.89
C LEU A 244 9.18 -0.63 -8.71
N HIS A 245 9.17 -1.86 -9.19
CA HIS A 245 10.12 -2.35 -10.18
C HIS A 245 9.38 -3.10 -11.29
N ALA A 246 9.75 -2.85 -12.54
CA ALA A 246 9.21 -3.55 -13.69
C ALA A 246 10.29 -3.86 -14.72
N GLU A 247 10.14 -4.97 -15.43
CA GLU A 247 11.01 -5.38 -16.53
C GLU A 247 10.20 -5.48 -17.81
N PHE A 248 10.53 -4.64 -18.79
CA PHE A 248 9.94 -4.64 -20.12
C PHE A 248 10.84 -5.40 -21.10
N ASP A 249 10.28 -6.42 -21.73
CA ASP A 249 10.95 -7.20 -22.76
C ASP A 249 10.76 -6.53 -24.13
N LEU A 250 11.85 -6.06 -24.74
CA LEU A 250 11.81 -5.35 -26.01
C LEU A 250 11.38 -6.25 -27.18
N ALA A 251 11.64 -7.55 -27.10
CA ALA A 251 11.27 -8.50 -28.15
C ALA A 251 9.79 -8.91 -28.03
N ALA A 252 9.33 -9.20 -26.81
CA ALA A 252 7.93 -9.56 -26.55
C ALA A 252 6.98 -8.34 -26.52
N ASN A 253 7.53 -7.12 -26.39
CA ASN A 253 6.79 -5.86 -26.31
C ASN A 253 5.75 -5.83 -25.17
N CYS A 254 6.14 -6.35 -24.01
CA CYS A 254 5.34 -6.34 -22.80
C CYS A 254 6.22 -6.34 -21.55
N PHE A 255 5.66 -5.93 -20.42
CA PHE A 255 6.29 -6.20 -19.14
C PHE A 255 6.22 -7.70 -18.85
N ARG A 256 7.32 -8.30 -18.44
CA ARG A 256 7.40 -9.73 -18.04
C ARG A 256 7.37 -9.92 -16.53
N HIS A 257 7.71 -8.86 -15.79
CA HIS A 257 7.79 -8.82 -14.34
C HIS A 257 7.42 -7.41 -13.88
N PHE A 258 6.58 -7.33 -12.85
CA PHE A 258 6.21 -6.08 -12.20
C PHE A 258 5.94 -6.36 -10.73
N ASP A 259 6.65 -5.70 -9.83
CA ASP A 259 6.45 -5.84 -8.39
C ASP A 259 6.46 -4.52 -7.65
N GLY A 260 5.90 -4.56 -6.45
CA GLY A 260 5.86 -3.42 -5.55
C GLY A 260 6.27 -3.82 -4.15
N ALA A 261 6.96 -2.91 -3.47
CA ALA A 261 7.44 -3.08 -2.12
C ALA A 261 7.32 -1.80 -1.31
N ILE A 262 7.30 -1.93 0.01
CA ILE A 262 7.52 -0.82 0.93
C ILE A 262 8.96 -0.90 1.42
N GLN A 263 9.75 0.13 1.11
CA GLN A 263 11.08 0.32 1.65
C GLN A 263 10.98 1.10 2.96
N LEU A 264 11.65 0.59 3.98
CA LEU A 264 11.63 1.10 5.35
C LEU A 264 12.99 1.68 5.65
N PHE A 265 13.04 3.01 5.75
CA PHE A 265 14.25 3.74 6.05
C PHE A 265 14.28 4.09 7.53
N THR A 266 15.42 3.87 8.18
CA THR A 266 15.72 4.56 9.44
C THR A 266 15.85 6.07 9.19
N GLU A 267 15.89 6.86 10.26
CA GLU A 267 16.01 8.31 10.14
C GLU A 267 17.26 8.74 9.35
N GLU A 268 18.42 8.17 9.67
CA GLU A 268 19.68 8.46 8.97
C GLU A 268 19.59 8.11 7.48
N GLU A 269 19.08 6.92 7.16
CA GLU A 269 18.93 6.46 5.78
C GLU A 269 17.93 7.32 4.99
N TYR A 270 16.82 7.74 5.63
CA TYR A 270 15.81 8.59 5.02
C TYR A 270 16.38 9.94 4.61
N PHE A 271 17.05 10.64 5.54
CA PHE A 271 17.63 11.96 5.26
C PHE A 271 18.73 11.89 4.20
N HIS A 272 19.47 10.79 4.13
CA HIS A 272 20.47 10.60 3.07
C HIS A 272 19.82 10.24 1.72
N ARG A 273 18.80 9.38 1.70
CA ARG A 273 18.16 8.90 0.47
C ARG A 273 17.26 9.95 -0.19
N ARG A 274 16.54 10.76 0.58
CA ARG A 274 15.52 11.71 0.06
C ARG A 274 16.10 12.80 -0.83
N ASP A 275 17.34 13.20 -0.59
CA ASP A 275 18.03 14.22 -1.38
C ASP A 275 18.93 13.62 -2.48
N SER A 276 19.24 12.32 -2.40
CA SER A 276 19.96 11.56 -3.43
C SER A 276 19.05 11.03 -4.54
N ASP A 277 19.61 10.67 -5.70
CA ASP A 277 18.91 9.94 -6.77
C ASP A 277 19.37 8.47 -6.86
N PHE A 278 18.72 7.67 -7.71
CA PHE A 278 19.12 6.28 -7.99
C PHE A 278 20.52 6.11 -8.64
N ASN A 279 21.19 7.19 -9.07
CA ASN A 279 22.56 7.12 -9.58
C ASN A 279 23.60 7.32 -8.48
N MET A 280 23.31 8.18 -7.50
CA MET A 280 24.23 8.45 -6.39
C MET A 280 24.47 7.24 -5.49
N THR A 281 23.49 6.34 -5.36
CA THR A 281 23.62 5.11 -4.57
C THR A 281 24.70 4.15 -5.08
N MET A 282 25.21 4.34 -6.30
CA MET A 282 26.26 3.49 -6.91
C MET A 282 27.68 4.00 -6.67
N LYS A 283 27.87 5.27 -6.23
CA LYS A 283 29.19 5.92 -6.17
C LYS A 283 29.71 6.18 -4.76
N THR A 284 28.88 6.04 -3.73
CA THR A 284 29.28 6.18 -2.32
C THR A 284 29.31 4.81 -1.64
N ALA A 285 30.35 4.56 -0.82
CA ALA A 285 30.49 3.34 -0.03
C ALA A 285 29.34 3.09 0.98
N ALA A 286 28.47 4.09 1.18
CA ALA A 286 27.22 3.98 1.93
C ALA A 286 26.08 3.54 0.99
N HIS A 287 26.09 2.28 0.56
CA HIS A 287 24.91 1.67 -0.05
C HIS A 287 23.79 1.63 1.00
N ILE A 288 22.79 2.49 0.86
CA ILE A 288 21.58 2.40 1.69
C ILE A 288 20.80 1.18 1.24
N LYS A 289 20.80 0.14 2.07
CA LYS A 289 20.02 -1.07 1.86
C LYS A 289 18.86 -1.07 2.85
N ALA A 290 17.83 -0.28 2.54
CA ALA A 290 16.61 -0.24 3.33
C ALA A 290 16.00 -1.65 3.49
N ARG A 291 15.42 -1.91 4.65
CA ARG A 291 14.57 -3.10 4.84
C ARG A 291 13.41 -2.97 3.86
N SER A 292 13.24 -3.96 3.00
CA SER A 292 12.20 -3.94 1.96
C SER A 292 11.21 -5.05 2.21
N ARG A 293 9.92 -4.72 2.17
CA ARG A 293 8.82 -5.68 2.26
C ARG A 293 8.07 -5.67 0.94
N LYS A 294 8.20 -6.74 0.15
CA LYS A 294 7.42 -6.88 -1.07
C LYS A 294 5.95 -7.07 -0.72
N VAL A 295 5.06 -6.40 -1.44
CA VAL A 295 3.63 -6.43 -1.18
C VAL A 295 2.85 -7.10 -2.30
N PHE A 296 3.25 -6.95 -3.57
CA PHE A 296 2.68 -7.68 -4.70
C PHE A 296 3.75 -8.03 -5.74
N LYS A 297 3.41 -8.96 -6.62
CA LYS A 297 4.15 -9.28 -7.83
C LYS A 297 3.19 -9.77 -8.91
N ILE A 298 3.41 -9.33 -10.13
CA ILE A 298 2.75 -9.76 -11.36
C ILE A 298 3.86 -10.26 -12.29
N ASN A 299 3.80 -11.54 -12.64
CA ASN A 299 4.67 -12.13 -13.65
C ASN A 299 3.85 -12.46 -14.90
N GLY A 300 4.48 -12.46 -16.06
CA GLY A 300 3.82 -12.73 -17.34
C GLY A 300 3.58 -11.46 -18.17
N PRO A 301 2.92 -11.56 -19.33
CA PRO A 301 2.91 -10.54 -20.37
C PRO A 301 1.94 -9.38 -20.05
N LEU A 302 2.33 -8.52 -19.10
CA LEU A 302 1.57 -7.36 -18.68
C LEU A 302 1.70 -6.24 -19.73
N LYS A 303 0.57 -5.78 -20.26
CA LYS A 303 0.51 -4.66 -21.20
C LYS A 303 0.85 -3.34 -20.54
N THR A 304 1.40 -2.40 -21.32
CA THR A 304 1.77 -1.05 -20.86
C THR A 304 0.60 -0.30 -20.22
N GLU A 305 -0.60 -0.39 -20.80
CA GLU A 305 -1.81 0.26 -20.27
C GLU A 305 -2.12 -0.17 -18.82
N ASN A 306 -2.08 -1.47 -18.55
CA ASN A 306 -2.33 -2.03 -17.22
C ASN A 306 -1.20 -1.69 -16.26
N TRP A 307 0.06 -1.72 -16.72
CA TRP A 307 1.22 -1.34 -15.91
C TRP A 307 1.11 0.13 -15.44
N VAL A 308 0.75 1.06 -16.32
CA VAL A 308 0.54 2.48 -15.97
C VAL A 308 -0.59 2.62 -14.96
N GLU A 309 -1.72 1.94 -15.18
CA GLU A 309 -2.85 1.97 -14.26
C GLU A 309 -2.42 1.49 -12.85
N PHE A 310 -1.73 0.36 -12.76
CA PHE A 310 -1.22 -0.13 -11.47
C PHE A 310 -0.21 0.83 -10.83
N CYS A 311 0.69 1.45 -11.61
CA CYS A 311 1.61 2.47 -11.09
C CYS A 311 0.85 3.65 -10.47
N CYS A 312 -0.14 4.20 -11.18
CA CYS A 312 -0.95 5.32 -10.70
C CYS A 312 -1.75 4.97 -9.44
N HIS A 313 -2.28 3.75 -9.36
CA HIS A 313 -3.02 3.29 -8.20
C HIS A 313 -2.12 2.93 -7.01
N PHE A 314 -0.90 2.42 -7.23
CA PHE A 314 0.03 2.19 -6.15
C PHE A 314 0.54 3.49 -5.52
N TYR A 315 0.72 4.54 -6.34
CA TYR A 315 1.07 5.89 -5.89
C TYR A 315 -0.13 6.81 -5.75
N THR A 316 -1.30 6.28 -5.38
CA THR A 316 -2.50 7.11 -5.42
C THR A 316 -2.39 8.37 -4.55
N ALA A 317 -3.08 9.43 -5.03
CA ALA A 317 -3.12 10.76 -4.46
C ALA A 317 -1.80 11.54 -4.59
N ASN A 318 -0.83 10.98 -5.32
CA ASN A 318 0.39 11.67 -5.72
C ASN A 318 0.31 12.13 -7.20
N PRO A 319 0.10 13.43 -7.47
CA PRO A 319 0.07 13.96 -8.83
C PRO A 319 1.41 13.86 -9.58
N LEU A 320 2.54 13.63 -8.90
CA LEU A 320 3.84 13.49 -9.56
C LEU A 320 3.88 12.26 -10.47
N THR A 321 3.11 11.21 -10.16
CA THR A 321 2.98 10.05 -11.05
C THR A 321 2.27 10.42 -12.36
N PHE A 322 1.29 11.32 -12.31
CA PHE A 322 0.66 11.87 -13.52
C PHE A 322 1.58 12.81 -14.29
N GLU A 323 2.32 13.66 -13.59
CA GLU A 323 3.32 14.53 -14.21
C GLU A 323 4.34 13.69 -14.99
N TYR A 324 4.77 12.55 -14.42
CA TYR A 324 5.67 11.64 -15.09
C TYR A 324 5.07 11.06 -16.38
N PHE A 325 3.87 10.50 -16.32
CA PHE A 325 3.27 9.81 -17.47
C PHE A 325 2.68 10.77 -18.52
N SER A 326 2.16 11.92 -18.12
CA SER A 326 1.41 12.82 -19.01
C SER A 326 2.07 14.19 -19.24
N GLY A 327 3.21 14.45 -18.60
CA GLY A 327 3.92 15.73 -18.64
C GLY A 327 3.22 16.87 -17.90
N LYS A 328 2.10 16.61 -17.21
CA LYS A 328 1.31 17.62 -16.50
C LYS A 328 0.56 17.00 -15.32
N TYR A 329 0.16 17.84 -14.37
CA TYR A 329 -0.75 17.42 -13.30
C TYR A 329 -2.17 17.19 -13.83
N PRO A 330 -3.00 16.41 -13.10
CA PRO A 330 -4.44 16.41 -13.32
C PRO A 330 -5.00 17.83 -13.25
N LYS A 331 -5.98 18.14 -14.12
CA LYS A 331 -6.54 19.49 -14.27
C LYS A 331 -6.97 20.11 -12.93
N HIS A 332 -7.62 19.34 -12.06
CA HIS A 332 -8.09 19.80 -10.76
C HIS A 332 -6.93 20.23 -9.83
N VAL A 333 -5.78 19.55 -9.90
CA VAL A 333 -4.58 19.92 -9.14
C VAL A 333 -4.04 21.25 -9.66
N THR A 334 -3.91 21.40 -10.97
CA THR A 334 -3.46 22.67 -11.59
C THR A 334 -4.35 23.84 -11.18
N GLU A 335 -5.68 23.70 -11.28
CA GLU A 335 -6.64 24.74 -10.88
C GLU A 335 -6.54 25.10 -9.39
N ILE A 336 -6.28 24.12 -8.52
CA ILE A 336 -6.10 24.35 -7.08
C ILE A 336 -4.80 25.10 -6.81
N LEU A 337 -3.69 24.73 -7.46
CA LEU A 337 -2.41 25.40 -7.30
C LEU A 337 -2.48 26.87 -7.74
N GLU A 338 -3.16 27.16 -8.84
CA GLU A 338 -3.42 28.53 -9.30
C GLU A 338 -4.20 29.34 -8.25
N ARG A 339 -5.24 28.76 -7.64
CA ARG A 339 -6.01 29.42 -6.58
C ARG A 339 -5.19 29.68 -5.32
N ILE A 340 -4.34 28.75 -4.92
CA ILE A 340 -3.45 28.92 -3.75
C ILE A 340 -2.50 30.09 -4.00
N ARG A 341 -1.86 30.13 -5.17
CA ARG A 341 -0.93 31.21 -5.55
C ARG A 341 -1.62 32.56 -5.69
N GLY A 342 -2.84 32.58 -6.24
CA GLY A 342 -3.65 33.79 -6.37
C GLY A 342 -4.19 34.35 -5.06
N ARG A 343 -4.20 33.58 -3.97
CA ARG A 343 -4.54 34.06 -2.61
C ARG A 343 -3.33 34.52 -1.80
N ALA A 344 -2.13 34.10 -2.20
CA ALA A 344 -0.86 34.55 -1.63
C ALA A 344 -0.35 35.86 -2.26
N SER A 345 -1.01 36.31 -3.33
CA SER A 345 -0.86 37.63 -3.98
C SER A 345 -1.86 38.61 -3.40
#